data_AF-A0A2N2B253-F1
#
_entry.id   AF-A0A2N2B253-F1
#
_cell.length_a   1.000
_cell.length_b   1.000
_cell.length_c   1.000
_cell.angle_alpha   90.00
_cell.angle_beta   90.00
_cell.angle_gamma   90.00
#
_symmetry.space_group_name_H-M   'P 1'
#
loop_
_entity.id
_entity.type
_entity.pdbx_description
1 polymer ?
#
loop_
_entity_poly.entity_id
_entity_poly.type
_entity_poly.pdbx_seq_one_letter_code
_entity_poly.pdbx_strand_id
1 'polypeptide(L)'
;MKEEILIKIVAQVIRKYVIDAIYVPAGVSNRHIHIKQEDLEILFGKDYELNKLKDLKQPGEFASNETVTLVTKKATIPKVRILGPIRKDTQVELSLSDGFLLGVNNIPIRESGNIKDSEGIIVRGPAGEIEIEQGAIAAHRHIHMPKDFADLYGFKDKEIVSVTTEGIRSVTFNNVMLRVSEKYALEIHLDLDEANAARVKNGDLLKIVRHEGGAYGY
;
A
#
# COMPACT_ATOMS: atom_id res chain seq x y z
N MET A 1 -8.40 -10.89 -39.98
CA MET A 1 -9.29 -9.71 -39.96
C MET A 1 -10.70 -9.98 -39.45
N LYS A 2 -11.64 -10.60 -40.18
CA LYS A 2 -13.04 -10.78 -39.67
C LYS A 2 -13.13 -11.68 -38.44
N GLU A 3 -12.32 -12.75 -38.41
CA GLU A 3 -12.29 -13.71 -37.32
C GLU A 3 -11.66 -13.15 -36.04
N GLU A 4 -10.56 -12.41 -36.13
CA GLU A 4 -9.95 -11.72 -34.98
C GLU A 4 -10.89 -10.67 -34.36
N ILE A 5 -11.65 -9.96 -35.19
CA ILE A 5 -12.67 -9.01 -34.72
C ILE A 5 -13.77 -9.77 -33.98
N LEU A 6 -14.25 -10.90 -34.53
CA LEU A 6 -15.25 -11.74 -33.89
C LEU A 6 -14.76 -12.29 -32.54
N ILE A 7 -13.52 -12.79 -32.47
CA ILE A 7 -12.91 -13.27 -31.22
C ILE A 7 -12.84 -12.15 -30.19
N LYS A 8 -12.44 -10.93 -30.58
CA LYS A 8 -12.42 -9.77 -29.67
C LYS A 8 -13.80 -9.42 -29.14
N ILE A 9 -14.82 -9.40 -30.01
CA ILE A 9 -16.20 -9.10 -29.61
C ILE A 9 -16.73 -10.18 -28.67
N VAL A 10 -16.55 -11.46 -29.00
CA VAL A 10 -17.01 -12.58 -28.15
C VAL A 10 -16.31 -12.54 -26.79
N ALA A 11 -15.00 -12.32 -26.76
CA ALA A 11 -14.26 -12.18 -25.50
C ALA A 11 -14.74 -10.98 -24.67
N GLN A 12 -15.14 -9.87 -25.31
CA GLN A 12 -15.69 -8.70 -24.62
C GLN A 12 -17.09 -8.95 -24.07
N VAL A 13 -17.96 -9.64 -24.81
CA VAL A 13 -19.30 -10.03 -24.37
C VAL A 13 -19.23 -11.05 -23.23
N ILE A 14 -18.36 -12.07 -23.32
CA ILE A 14 -18.13 -13.03 -22.24
C ILE A 14 -17.60 -12.29 -20.99
N ARG A 15 -16.64 -11.38 -21.12
CA ARG A 15 -16.18 -10.55 -19.99
C ARG A 15 -17.31 -9.73 -19.36
N LYS A 16 -18.21 -9.18 -20.17
CA LYS A 16 -19.29 -8.31 -19.69
C LYS A 16 -20.43 -9.07 -19.02
N TYR A 17 -20.76 -10.27 -19.50
CA TYR A 17 -21.99 -10.97 -19.12
C TYR A 17 -21.76 -12.34 -18.46
N VAL A 18 -20.53 -12.86 -18.46
CA VAL A 18 -20.21 -14.22 -17.99
C VAL A 18 -19.13 -14.22 -16.91
N ILE A 19 -18.25 -13.20 -16.85
CA ILE A 19 -17.29 -13.09 -15.76
C ILE A 19 -18.00 -12.58 -14.51
N ASP A 20 -18.04 -13.47 -13.50
CA ASP A 20 -18.49 -13.18 -12.15
C ASP A 20 -17.72 -11.99 -11.54
N ALA A 21 -18.30 -11.43 -10.49
CA ALA A 21 -17.67 -10.36 -9.72
C ALA A 21 -16.20 -10.73 -9.38
N ILE A 22 -15.27 -9.83 -9.70
CA ILE A 22 -13.85 -10.03 -9.43
C ILE A 22 -13.57 -9.55 -8.01
N TYR A 23 -12.93 -10.37 -7.20
CA TYR A 23 -12.59 -10.05 -5.82
C TYR A 23 -11.08 -9.98 -5.59
N VAL A 24 -10.67 -9.17 -4.62
CA VAL A 24 -9.29 -9.00 -4.16
C VAL A 24 -9.25 -9.10 -2.63
N PRO A 25 -8.29 -9.85 -2.04
CA PRO A 25 -8.15 -9.90 -0.59
C PRO A 25 -7.56 -8.59 -0.05
N ALA A 26 -8.06 -8.13 1.10
CA ALA A 26 -7.56 -6.95 1.77
C ALA A 26 -6.30 -7.22 2.58
N GLY A 27 -5.32 -6.33 2.43
CA GLY A 27 -4.17 -6.13 3.29
C GLY A 27 -4.29 -4.78 3.99
N VAL A 28 -4.40 -4.81 5.31
CA VAL A 28 -4.55 -3.63 6.17
C VAL A 28 -3.19 -3.29 6.76
N SER A 29 -2.69 -2.12 6.40
CA SER A 29 -1.41 -1.59 6.82
C SER A 29 -1.59 -0.68 8.04
N ASN A 30 -0.99 -1.09 9.16
CA ASN A 30 -0.75 -0.17 10.26
C ASN A 30 0.49 0.68 9.95
N ARG A 31 0.69 1.76 10.71
CA ARG A 31 1.89 2.59 10.59
C ARG A 31 3.18 1.76 10.64
N HIS A 32 4.11 2.06 9.75
CA HIS A 32 5.36 1.34 9.63
C HIS A 32 6.41 2.19 8.92
N ILE A 33 7.64 1.69 8.90
CA ILE A 33 8.78 2.33 8.24
C ILE A 33 9.48 1.32 7.33
N HIS A 34 9.81 1.76 6.12
CA HIS A 34 10.85 1.15 5.30
C HIS A 34 12.14 1.93 5.51
N ILE A 35 13.27 1.24 5.56
CA ILE A 35 14.54 1.85 5.98
C ILE A 35 15.66 1.51 4.99
N LYS A 36 16.58 2.46 4.80
CA LYS A 36 17.86 2.22 4.11
C LYS A 36 18.94 1.72 5.06
N GLN A 37 20.00 1.14 4.52
CA GLN A 37 21.03 0.46 5.32
C GLN A 37 21.73 1.43 6.29
N GLU A 38 22.09 2.63 5.83
CA GLU A 38 22.83 3.60 6.64
C GLU A 38 22.01 4.06 7.86
N ASP A 39 20.71 4.25 7.66
CA ASP A 39 19.79 4.66 8.72
C ASP A 39 19.57 3.52 9.71
N LEU A 40 19.45 2.28 9.23
CA LEU A 40 19.36 1.10 10.10
C LEU A 40 20.59 1.02 11.03
N GLU A 41 21.77 1.23 10.48
CA GLU A 41 23.00 1.15 11.25
C GLU A 41 23.13 2.24 12.32
N ILE A 42 22.65 3.45 12.04
CA ILE A 42 22.60 4.52 13.05
C ILE A 42 21.62 4.14 14.17
N LEU A 43 20.47 3.57 13.81
CA LEU A 43 19.39 3.29 14.77
C LEU A 43 19.63 2.03 15.60
N PHE A 44 20.33 1.02 15.07
CA PHE A 44 20.48 -0.30 15.70
C PHE A 44 21.94 -0.75 15.89
N GLY A 45 22.91 -0.09 15.26
CA GLY A 45 24.33 -0.39 15.35
C GLY A 45 24.96 -0.73 14.00
N LYS A 46 26.29 -0.58 13.90
CA LYS A 46 27.03 -0.87 12.67
C LYS A 46 26.84 -2.31 12.21
N ASP A 47 26.75 -2.51 10.89
CA ASP A 47 26.60 -3.81 10.22
C ASP A 47 25.35 -4.60 10.68
N TYR A 48 24.32 -3.90 11.20
CA TYR A 48 23.09 -4.54 11.69
C TYR A 48 22.22 -5.07 10.54
N GLU A 49 21.60 -6.23 10.75
CA GLU A 49 20.66 -6.86 9.82
C GLU A 49 19.27 -7.02 10.44
N LEU A 50 18.22 -6.80 9.65
CA LEU A 50 16.84 -6.96 10.11
C LEU A 50 16.51 -8.42 10.43
N ASN A 51 15.91 -8.67 11.59
CA ASN A 51 15.49 -10.00 11.98
C ASN A 51 14.06 -10.25 11.52
N LYS A 52 13.85 -11.16 10.57
CA LYS A 52 12.52 -11.46 10.05
C LYS A 52 11.60 -12.00 11.16
N LEU A 53 10.45 -11.34 11.36
CA LEU A 53 9.37 -11.81 12.24
C LEU A 53 8.39 -12.68 11.47
N LYS A 54 7.87 -12.19 10.34
CA LYS A 54 6.96 -12.93 9.46
C LYS A 54 6.98 -12.39 8.04
N ASP A 55 6.77 -13.27 7.07
CA ASP A 55 6.56 -12.87 5.68
C ASP A 55 5.23 -12.11 5.53
N LEU A 56 5.22 -11.13 4.64
CA LEU A 56 4.00 -10.46 4.18
C LEU A 56 3.44 -11.20 2.96
N LYS A 57 2.26 -10.77 2.51
CA LYS A 57 1.61 -11.37 1.34
C LYS A 57 2.39 -11.10 0.05
N GLN A 58 3.00 -9.91 -0.06
CA GLN A 58 3.84 -9.56 -1.21
C GLN A 58 5.16 -10.35 -1.17
N PRO A 59 5.51 -11.09 -2.24
CA PRO A 59 6.71 -11.93 -2.26
C PRO A 59 8.00 -11.18 -1.91
N GLY A 60 8.74 -11.69 -0.92
CA GLY A 60 10.02 -11.13 -0.48
C GLY A 60 9.92 -10.02 0.56
N GLU A 61 8.74 -9.44 0.78
CA GLU A 61 8.52 -8.43 1.82
C GLU A 61 8.21 -9.11 3.17
N PHE A 62 8.68 -8.52 4.27
CA PHE A 62 8.49 -9.09 5.60
C PHE A 62 8.34 -8.03 6.68
N ALA A 63 7.58 -8.35 7.73
CA ALA A 63 7.66 -7.60 8.98
C ALA A 63 8.88 -8.09 9.76
N SER A 64 9.67 -7.15 10.28
CA SER A 64 10.86 -7.44 11.10
C SER A 64 10.50 -7.48 12.60
N ASN A 65 11.39 -7.99 13.45
CA ASN A 65 11.24 -7.94 14.91
C ASN A 65 11.46 -6.53 15.45
N GLU A 66 12.20 -5.72 14.70
CA GLU A 66 12.58 -4.37 15.03
C GLU A 66 11.39 -3.42 14.99
N THR A 67 11.41 -2.47 15.92
CA THR A 67 10.51 -1.33 15.93
C THR A 67 11.28 -0.07 16.30
N VAL A 68 10.85 1.05 15.75
CA VAL A 68 11.36 2.39 16.07
C VAL A 68 10.29 3.22 16.78
N THR A 69 10.71 4.38 17.25
CA THR A 69 9.83 5.41 17.82
C THR A 69 9.86 6.64 16.92
N LEU A 70 8.69 7.10 16.49
CA LEU A 70 8.55 8.34 15.74
C LEU A 70 8.35 9.50 16.71
N VAL A 71 9.11 10.58 16.53
CA VAL A 71 9.13 11.72 17.44
C VAL A 71 8.88 13.00 16.67
N THR A 72 8.02 13.86 17.20
CA THR A 72 7.87 15.25 16.78
C THR A 72 7.81 16.17 18.00
N LYS A 73 7.75 17.48 17.78
CA LYS A 73 7.52 18.45 18.85
C LYS A 73 6.18 18.27 19.57
N LYS A 74 5.18 17.67 18.89
CA LYS A 74 3.82 17.54 19.41
C LYS A 74 3.62 16.21 20.15
N ALA A 75 4.10 15.11 19.59
CA ALA A 75 3.83 13.78 20.12
C ALA A 75 4.94 12.77 19.79
N THR A 76 4.81 11.59 20.36
CA THR A 76 5.69 10.45 20.11
C THR A 76 4.85 9.20 19.92
N ILE A 77 5.18 8.40 18.89
CA ILE A 77 4.54 7.11 18.63
C ILE A 77 5.59 6.01 18.76
N PRO A 78 5.56 5.20 19.82
CA PRO A 78 6.47 4.07 19.97
C PRO A 78 6.01 2.84 19.18
N LYS A 79 6.89 1.85 19.06
CA LYS A 79 6.61 0.52 18.49
C LYS A 79 6.13 0.56 17.03
N VAL A 80 6.67 1.48 16.22
CA VAL A 80 6.44 1.53 14.77
C VAL A 80 7.29 0.45 14.09
N ARG A 81 6.65 -0.47 13.38
CA ARG A 81 7.28 -1.66 12.80
C ARG A 81 8.19 -1.30 11.63
N ILE A 82 9.37 -1.90 11.54
CA ILE A 82 10.18 -1.85 10.31
C ILE A 82 9.73 -2.98 9.37
N LEU A 83 9.46 -2.65 8.11
CA LEU A 83 9.23 -3.63 7.04
C LEU A 83 10.48 -3.78 6.19
N GLY A 84 10.90 -5.02 6.01
CA GLY A 84 12.00 -5.40 5.14
C GLY A 84 11.50 -5.89 3.77
N PRO A 85 12.41 -6.02 2.79
CA PRO A 85 13.86 -5.84 2.92
C PRO A 85 14.27 -4.37 3.01
N ILE A 86 15.57 -4.15 3.22
CA ILE A 86 16.17 -2.80 3.14
C ILE A 86 15.87 -2.18 1.78
N ARG A 87 15.55 -0.90 1.79
CA ARG A 87 15.26 -0.11 0.58
C ARG A 87 16.34 0.94 0.36
N LYS A 88 16.26 1.61 -0.79
CA LYS A 88 17.18 2.70 -1.13
C LYS A 88 16.97 3.94 -0.26
N ASP A 89 15.71 4.21 0.08
CA ASP A 89 15.28 5.41 0.79
C ASP A 89 14.46 5.00 2.02
N THR A 90 14.62 5.77 3.11
CA THR A 90 13.79 5.63 4.31
C THR A 90 12.45 6.31 4.10
N GLN A 91 11.37 5.61 4.39
CA GLN A 91 9.99 6.08 4.18
C GLN A 91 9.12 5.64 5.36
N VAL A 92 8.36 6.58 5.90
CA VAL A 92 7.39 6.34 6.98
C VAL A 92 6.00 6.41 6.40
N GLU A 93 5.24 5.32 6.52
CA GLU A 93 3.84 5.25 6.12
C GLU A 93 2.96 5.39 7.38
N LEU A 94 2.11 6.40 7.37
CA LEU A 94 1.24 6.79 8.49
C LEU A 94 -0.23 6.85 8.02
N SER A 95 -1.18 6.72 8.93
CA SER A 95 -2.55 7.14 8.62
C SER A 95 -2.70 8.66 8.75
N LEU A 96 -3.79 9.23 8.22
CA LEU A 96 -4.07 10.66 8.43
C LEU A 96 -4.29 10.99 9.91
N SER A 97 -4.88 10.06 10.66
CA SER A 97 -5.02 10.18 12.12
C SER A 97 -3.67 10.23 12.84
N ASP A 98 -2.69 9.46 12.36
CA ASP A 98 -1.32 9.52 12.89
C ASP A 98 -0.63 10.85 12.60
N GLY A 99 -0.80 11.37 11.37
CA GLY A 99 -0.31 12.69 10.99
C GLY A 99 -0.87 13.77 11.92
N PHE A 100 -2.18 13.74 12.19
CA PHE A 100 -2.82 14.65 13.14
C PHE A 100 -2.24 14.51 14.56
N LEU A 101 -2.04 13.29 15.06
CA LEU A 101 -1.46 13.04 16.38
C LEU A 101 -0.04 13.61 16.49
N LEU A 102 0.81 13.33 15.50
CA LEU A 102 2.19 13.79 15.42
C LEU A 102 2.29 15.29 15.10
N GLY A 103 1.21 15.94 14.67
CA GLY A 103 1.25 17.35 14.26
C GLY A 103 1.92 17.57 12.91
N VAL A 104 1.99 16.51 12.11
CA VAL A 104 2.45 16.47 10.71
C VAL A 104 1.21 16.74 9.86
N ASN A 105 0.74 17.97 9.89
CA ASN A 105 -0.63 18.31 9.47
C ASN A 105 -0.81 18.25 7.95
N ASN A 106 0.25 18.34 7.15
CA ASN A 106 0.18 18.26 5.69
C ASN A 106 0.86 16.98 5.18
N ILE A 107 0.58 15.84 5.82
CA ILE A 107 1.06 14.56 5.32
C ILE A 107 0.44 14.27 3.94
N PRO A 108 1.24 14.15 2.86
CA PRO A 108 0.69 13.97 1.54
C PRO A 108 0.24 12.51 1.34
N ILE A 109 -0.88 12.31 0.65
CA ILE A 109 -1.31 10.99 0.20
C ILE A 109 -0.51 10.64 -1.07
N ARG A 110 0.31 9.58 -1.02
CA ARG A 110 1.27 9.25 -2.08
C ARG A 110 1.42 7.75 -2.28
N GLU A 111 1.83 7.37 -3.49
CA GLU A 111 2.32 6.01 -3.75
C GLU A 111 3.67 5.79 -3.06
N SER A 112 3.91 4.57 -2.58
CA SER A 112 5.18 4.17 -1.98
C SER A 112 6.34 4.41 -2.96
N GLY A 113 7.40 5.08 -2.50
CA GLY A 113 8.53 5.57 -3.31
C GLY A 113 8.40 7.03 -3.78
N ASN A 114 7.20 7.63 -3.75
CA ASN A 114 6.99 9.04 -4.10
C ASN A 114 7.04 9.96 -2.86
N ILE A 115 8.23 10.05 -2.26
CA ILE A 115 8.47 10.78 -1.00
C ILE A 115 8.94 12.22 -1.19
N LYS A 116 9.11 12.69 -2.43
CA LYS A 116 9.61 14.03 -2.70
C LYS A 116 8.65 15.10 -2.16
N ASP A 117 9.22 16.12 -1.52
CA ASP A 117 8.50 17.26 -0.95
C ASP A 117 7.48 16.84 0.14
N SER A 118 7.71 15.69 0.78
CA SER A 118 6.94 15.24 1.94
C SER A 118 7.57 15.75 3.24
N GLU A 119 6.79 15.73 4.33
CA GLU A 119 7.28 16.15 5.64
C GLU A 119 8.34 15.17 6.18
N GLY A 120 9.31 15.72 6.90
CA GLY A 120 10.30 14.96 7.66
C GLY A 120 9.79 14.52 9.02
N ILE A 121 10.52 13.60 9.66
CA ILE A 121 10.23 13.15 11.02
C ILE A 121 11.48 12.63 11.71
N ILE A 122 11.53 12.74 13.04
CA ILE A 122 12.60 12.14 13.82
C ILE A 122 12.26 10.67 14.08
N VAL A 123 13.21 9.79 13.81
CA VAL A 123 13.11 8.34 14.02
C VAL A 123 14.15 7.92 15.05
N ARG A 124 13.70 7.33 16.15
CA ARG A 124 14.56 6.86 17.25
C ARG A 124 14.57 5.35 17.34
N GLY A 125 15.76 4.77 17.33
CA GLY A 125 16.04 3.36 17.57
C GLY A 125 16.72 3.14 18.93
N PRO A 126 17.10 1.90 19.26
CA PRO A 126 17.78 1.59 20.52
C PRO A 126 19.21 2.14 20.62
N ALA A 127 19.92 2.32 19.50
CA ALA A 127 21.32 2.74 19.48
C ALA A 127 21.51 4.21 19.06
N GLY A 128 20.48 4.86 18.51
CA GLY A 128 20.59 6.21 17.99
C GLY A 128 19.27 6.80 17.51
N GLU A 129 19.38 7.99 16.92
CA GLU A 129 18.27 8.76 16.36
C GLU A 129 18.71 9.38 15.05
N ILE A 130 17.79 9.46 14.08
CA ILE A 130 17.98 10.18 12.83
C ILE A 130 16.83 11.17 12.65
N GLU A 131 17.10 12.25 11.93
CA GLU A 131 16.07 13.13 11.39
C GLU A 131 16.04 12.92 9.88
N ILE A 132 14.91 12.43 9.35
CA ILE A 132 14.71 12.40 7.90
C ILE A 132 14.10 13.72 7.47
N GLU A 133 14.69 14.38 6.46
CA GLU A 133 14.20 15.68 5.96
C GLU A 133 12.89 15.56 5.17
N GLN A 134 12.67 14.39 4.56
CA GLN A 134 11.46 14.00 3.84
C GLN A 134 11.26 12.48 4.00
N GLY A 135 10.03 12.00 3.88
CA GLY A 135 9.73 10.56 3.88
C GLY A 135 8.43 10.18 4.57
N ALA A 136 7.77 11.08 5.29
CA ALA A 136 6.49 10.79 5.94
C ALA A 136 5.32 11.00 4.97
N ILE A 137 4.60 9.93 4.65
CA ILE A 137 3.45 9.95 3.73
C ILE A 137 2.26 9.17 4.31
N ALA A 138 1.06 9.49 3.83
CA ALA A 138 -0.08 8.60 3.94
C ALA A 138 -0.12 7.73 2.68
N ALA A 139 -0.19 6.41 2.84
CA ALA A 139 -0.14 5.49 1.72
C ALA A 139 -1.42 5.64 0.86
N HIS A 140 -1.25 5.95 -0.42
CA HIS A 140 -2.36 5.93 -1.37
C HIS A 140 -2.79 4.48 -1.61
N ARG A 141 -4.07 4.18 -1.40
CA ARG A 141 -4.64 2.84 -1.65
C ARG A 141 -4.37 2.34 -3.06
N HIS A 142 -4.04 1.07 -3.17
CA HIS A 142 -3.70 0.44 -4.44
C HIS A 142 -3.91 -1.07 -4.38
N ILE A 143 -3.99 -1.69 -5.55
CA ILE A 143 -4.00 -3.15 -5.69
C ILE A 143 -2.68 -3.58 -6.29
N HIS A 144 -1.94 -4.41 -5.57
CA HIS A 144 -0.90 -5.24 -6.18
C HIS A 144 -1.59 -6.36 -6.96
N MET A 145 -1.28 -6.47 -8.25
CA MET A 145 -1.91 -7.42 -9.15
C MET A 145 -0.86 -8.24 -9.91
N PRO A 146 -0.91 -9.58 -9.83
CA PRO A 146 -0.09 -10.45 -10.66
C PRO A 146 -0.36 -10.21 -12.16
N LYS A 147 0.68 -10.27 -12.99
CA LYS A 147 0.57 -10.01 -14.43
C LYS A 147 -0.39 -10.99 -15.13
N ASP A 148 -0.34 -12.26 -14.81
CA ASP A 148 -1.22 -13.29 -15.34
C ASP A 148 -2.69 -13.05 -14.99
N PHE A 149 -2.97 -12.62 -13.75
CA PHE A 149 -4.30 -12.21 -13.32
C PHE A 149 -4.78 -10.98 -14.09
N ALA A 150 -3.91 -9.97 -14.26
CA ALA A 150 -4.23 -8.78 -15.04
C ALA A 150 -4.56 -9.14 -16.51
N ASP A 151 -3.74 -9.98 -17.15
CA ASP A 151 -3.95 -10.41 -18.54
C ASP A 151 -5.27 -11.20 -18.69
N LEU A 152 -5.54 -12.13 -17.76
CA LEU A 152 -6.74 -12.97 -17.76
C LEU A 152 -8.02 -12.12 -17.69
N TYR A 153 -8.07 -11.15 -16.78
CA TYR A 153 -9.25 -10.30 -16.61
C TYR A 153 -9.22 -9.06 -17.51
N GLY A 154 -8.10 -8.75 -18.16
CA GLY A 154 -7.91 -7.57 -19.02
C GLY A 154 -7.74 -6.26 -18.28
N PHE A 155 -7.09 -6.28 -17.11
CA PHE A 155 -6.63 -5.08 -16.41
C PHE A 155 -5.29 -4.59 -16.97
N LYS A 156 -4.99 -3.31 -16.77
CA LYS A 156 -3.70 -2.71 -17.14
C LYS A 156 -2.98 -2.12 -15.93
N ASP A 157 -1.65 -2.08 -16.01
CA ASP A 157 -0.86 -1.32 -15.04
C ASP A 157 -1.29 0.15 -15.05
N LYS A 158 -1.39 0.73 -13.85
CA LYS A 158 -1.85 2.10 -13.59
C LYS A 158 -3.29 2.41 -13.96
N GLU A 159 -4.10 1.40 -14.24
CA GLU A 159 -5.54 1.58 -14.36
C GLU A 159 -6.14 1.97 -13.00
N ILE A 160 -7.13 2.86 -13.03
CA ILE A 160 -7.89 3.27 -11.83
C ILE A 160 -9.22 2.53 -11.81
N VAL A 161 -9.51 1.90 -10.67
CA VAL A 161 -10.77 1.18 -10.42
C VAL A 161 -11.43 1.65 -9.12
N SER A 162 -12.65 1.19 -8.89
CA SER A 162 -13.28 1.24 -7.57
C SER A 162 -13.23 -0.13 -6.89
N VAL A 163 -13.29 -0.13 -5.57
CA VAL A 163 -13.42 -1.35 -4.76
C VAL A 163 -14.54 -1.19 -3.75
N THR A 164 -15.52 -2.08 -3.80
CA THR A 164 -16.66 -2.10 -2.90
C THR A 164 -16.45 -3.15 -1.81
N THR A 165 -16.65 -2.71 -0.57
CA THR A 165 -16.62 -3.55 0.63
C THR A 165 -18.02 -4.07 0.96
N GLU A 166 -18.14 -5.03 1.88
CA GLU A 166 -19.43 -5.56 2.32
C GLU A 166 -19.70 -5.25 3.80
N GLY A 167 -20.95 -5.49 4.25
CA GLY A 167 -21.35 -5.36 5.65
C GLY A 167 -21.91 -3.99 6.03
N ILE A 168 -22.13 -3.78 7.34
CA ILE A 168 -22.87 -2.62 7.88
C ILE A 168 -22.17 -1.27 7.64
N ARG A 169 -20.86 -1.26 7.45
CA ARG A 169 -20.07 -0.07 7.09
C ARG A 169 -19.60 -0.13 5.63
N SER A 170 -20.34 -0.81 4.76
CA SER A 170 -20.02 -0.92 3.35
C SER A 170 -19.77 0.45 2.73
N VAL A 171 -18.59 0.60 2.13
CA VAL A 171 -18.17 1.73 1.31
C VAL A 171 -17.65 1.25 -0.04
N THR A 172 -17.68 2.16 -1.01
CA THR A 172 -16.94 2.02 -2.27
C THR A 172 -15.76 2.98 -2.25
N PHE A 173 -14.55 2.43 -2.20
CA PHE A 173 -13.32 3.19 -2.38
C PHE A 173 -13.14 3.46 -3.86
N ASN A 174 -13.27 4.71 -4.26
CA ASN A 174 -12.90 5.15 -5.61
C ASN A 174 -11.39 5.45 -5.68
N ASN A 175 -10.87 5.57 -6.89
CA ASN A 175 -9.50 5.98 -7.16
C ASN A 175 -8.46 4.97 -6.64
N VAL A 176 -8.73 3.68 -6.82
CA VAL A 176 -7.81 2.60 -6.45
C VAL A 176 -6.88 2.31 -7.62
N MET A 177 -5.59 2.56 -7.43
CA MET A 177 -4.57 2.34 -8.48
C MET A 177 -4.23 0.86 -8.61
N LEU A 178 -4.25 0.32 -9.83
CA LEU A 178 -3.71 -1.01 -10.12
C LEU A 178 -2.20 -0.93 -10.35
N ARG A 179 -1.44 -1.75 -9.65
CA ARG A 179 0.00 -1.93 -9.84
C ARG A 179 0.22 -3.36 -10.32
N VAL A 180 0.55 -3.54 -11.59
CA VAL A 180 0.69 -4.85 -12.22
C VAL A 180 2.16 -5.23 -12.31
N SER A 181 2.51 -6.41 -11.81
CA SER A 181 3.87 -6.95 -11.89
C SER A 181 3.87 -8.46 -11.80
N GLU A 182 4.88 -9.10 -12.39
CA GLU A 182 5.14 -10.54 -12.22
C GLU A 182 5.60 -10.89 -10.79
N LYS A 183 6.04 -9.88 -10.02
CA LYS A 183 6.54 -10.05 -8.65
C LYS A 183 5.47 -9.91 -7.57
N TYR A 184 4.24 -9.53 -7.94
CA TYR A 184 3.20 -9.22 -6.98
C TYR A 184 2.31 -10.41 -6.68
N ALA A 185 1.76 -10.42 -5.45
CA ALA A 185 0.61 -11.24 -5.10
C ALA A 185 -0.66 -10.37 -5.09
N LEU A 186 -1.79 -10.93 -5.49
CA LEU A 186 -3.05 -10.20 -5.55
C LEU A 186 -3.48 -9.74 -4.15
N GLU A 187 -3.54 -8.42 -3.92
CA GLU A 187 -3.92 -7.83 -2.64
C GLU A 187 -4.22 -6.33 -2.79
N ILE A 188 -5.30 -5.85 -2.16
CA ILE A 188 -5.55 -4.41 -2.00
C ILE A 188 -4.93 -3.93 -0.69
N HIS A 189 -4.15 -2.87 -0.75
CA HIS A 189 -3.52 -2.25 0.42
C HIS A 189 -4.33 -1.03 0.84
N LEU A 190 -4.85 -1.09 2.07
CA LEU A 190 -5.58 -0.01 2.73
C LEU A 190 -4.86 0.36 4.03
N ASP A 191 -4.82 1.64 4.37
CA ASP A 191 -4.34 2.04 5.70
C ASP A 191 -5.37 1.69 6.79
N LEU A 192 -4.97 1.88 8.05
CA LEU A 192 -5.81 1.56 9.20
C LEU A 192 -7.06 2.44 9.29
N ASP A 193 -7.02 3.70 8.85
CA ASP A 193 -8.16 4.62 8.89
C ASP A 193 -9.21 4.19 7.85
N GLU A 194 -8.76 3.86 6.64
CA GLU A 194 -9.60 3.32 5.55
C GLU A 194 -10.25 1.99 5.95
N ALA A 195 -9.46 1.06 6.48
CA ALA A 195 -9.96 -0.24 6.93
C ALA A 195 -10.99 -0.10 8.05
N ASN A 196 -10.73 0.77 9.05
CA ASN A 196 -11.66 1.02 10.15
C ASN A 196 -12.95 1.71 9.68
N ALA A 197 -12.87 2.61 8.70
CA ALA A 197 -14.03 3.26 8.11
C ALA A 197 -14.98 2.26 7.45
N ALA A 198 -14.45 1.20 6.84
CA ALA A 198 -15.20 0.13 6.18
C ALA A 198 -15.46 -1.11 7.05
N ARG A 199 -14.85 -1.20 8.25
CA ARG A 199 -14.80 -2.41 9.09
C ARG A 199 -14.16 -3.62 8.38
N VAL A 200 -13.15 -3.37 7.55
CA VAL A 200 -12.38 -4.38 6.82
C VAL A 200 -11.20 -4.89 7.66
N LYS A 201 -10.88 -6.17 7.52
CA LYS A 201 -9.73 -6.83 8.13
C LYS A 201 -8.87 -7.54 7.06
N ASN A 202 -7.66 -7.92 7.47
CA ASN A 202 -6.79 -8.75 6.64
C ASN A 202 -7.50 -10.02 6.16
N GLY A 203 -7.49 -10.25 4.85
CA GLY A 203 -8.08 -11.41 4.20
C GLY A 203 -9.54 -11.26 3.76
N ASP A 204 -10.24 -10.19 4.17
CA ASP A 204 -11.59 -9.94 3.67
C ASP A 204 -11.57 -9.75 2.14
N LEU A 205 -12.55 -10.31 1.43
CA LEU A 205 -12.65 -10.21 -0.01
C LEU A 205 -13.45 -8.97 -0.41
N LEU A 206 -12.83 -8.09 -1.18
CA LEU A 206 -13.44 -6.84 -1.65
C LEU A 206 -13.68 -6.92 -3.15
N LYS A 207 -14.83 -6.40 -3.61
CA LYS A 207 -15.24 -6.49 -5.01
C LYS A 207 -14.62 -5.37 -5.84
N ILE A 208 -13.86 -5.72 -6.87
CA ILE A 208 -13.36 -4.77 -7.86
C ILE A 208 -14.52 -4.36 -8.79
N VAL A 209 -14.72 -3.06 -8.93
CA VAL A 209 -15.72 -2.45 -9.81
C VAL A 209 -15.00 -1.60 -10.86
N ARG A 210 -15.22 -1.94 -12.13
CA ARG A 210 -14.70 -1.16 -13.25
C ARG A 210 -15.62 0.03 -13.53
N HIS A 211 -15.02 1.18 -13.85
CA HIS A 211 -15.76 2.30 -14.41
C HIS A 211 -16.00 2.06 -15.90
N GLU A 212 -17.26 1.97 -16.34
CA GLU A 212 -17.58 2.06 -17.76
C GLU A 212 -17.34 3.53 -18.19
N GLY A 213 -16.36 3.79 -19.09
CA GLY A 213 -16.24 5.12 -19.72
C GLY A 213 -14.92 5.91 -19.58
N GLY A 214 -13.82 5.28 -19.16
CA GLY A 214 -12.50 5.92 -19.21
C GLY A 214 -12.08 6.58 -17.89
N ALA A 215 -10.77 6.54 -17.64
CA ALA A 215 -10.14 6.99 -16.40
C ALA A 215 -10.48 8.45 -16.10
N TYR A 216 -11.03 8.71 -14.91
CA TYR A 216 -10.91 10.01 -14.29
C TYR A 216 -9.43 10.17 -13.92
N GLY A 217 -8.69 10.87 -14.78
CA GLY A 217 -7.33 11.29 -14.47
C GLY A 217 -7.35 12.19 -13.24
N TYR A 218 -6.51 11.87 -12.27
CA TYR A 218 -6.09 12.77 -11.20
C TYR A 218 -4.62 13.09 -11.42
#